data_AF-A0A6N8GI30-F1
#
_entry.id   AF-A0A6N8GI30-F1
#
_cell.length_a   1.000
_cell.length_b   1.000
_cell.length_c   1.000
_cell.angle_alpha   90.00
_cell.angle_beta   90.00
_cell.angle_gamma   90.00
#
_symmetry.space_group_name_H-M   'P 1'
#
loop_
_entity.id
_entity.type
_entity.pdbx_description
1 polymer ?
#
loop_
_entity_poly.entity_id
_entity_poly.type
_entity_poly.pdbx_seq_one_letter_code
_entity_poly.pdbx_strand_id
1 'polypeptide(L)'
;MPNDATHPSFDLTSRPWIPVQHLDGTEDELSLHDVLTRSASLRRIVGDIPTQEFALMRLLLAIVHDTVEGPPDTHAWSQYWSDGLPADALAHYLERHRDRFDLLHPRTPFFQVADLRTAKDEVFSLDRIVADVPNGAPFFTMRARGADRLTFAEAARWAVHAHAYDPSGIKSGAVGDPRVKNGKGYPQGVGWAGNLGGLLAEGDSLQETLLLNLIAADVDNLRIDTDDRPAWRRDPAGAAPADARELSARPSGPRDLYTWQSRRLRLQYDADGVYGALLAYGDPLAPHNMHIREPMTAWRRSPAQEKKHGLAQVYLPREHDPTRSAWRGLAALVTGRVGASEQRQEAAALVRPRVLDWVARLANEERLEDDRPLRVRLFGAVYGTQQSVIDEIVDDSVAMAVVVLHERDSELGETAVGAVADAEEAVRVLGDLAQRLAQAAGAETEGPRAAARDLGFAALDVPFRDWLWGLRSNDEPDDKRTEWRHRAHRIIRDLGDRLVAEAGDAAWTGRLIETKNGTFWLTAGGADLRFRAALNEALSMSATDPAVREPA
;
A
#
# COMPACT_ATOMS: atom_id res chain seq x y z
N MET A 1 17.22 26.98 -46.75
CA MET A 1 16.94 26.93 -45.30
C MET A 1 15.53 26.40 -45.14
N PRO A 2 15.31 25.09 -44.98
CA PRO A 2 13.98 24.60 -44.67
C PRO A 2 13.67 24.93 -43.20
N ASN A 3 12.46 25.47 -43.00
CA ASN A 3 11.80 25.76 -41.72
C ASN A 3 12.17 24.76 -40.61
N ASP A 4 12.77 25.25 -39.53
CA ASP A 4 12.85 24.53 -38.25
C ASP A 4 11.40 24.33 -37.76
N ALA A 5 10.85 23.14 -38.00
CA ALA A 5 9.63 22.72 -37.34
C ALA A 5 9.95 22.60 -35.85
N THR A 6 9.48 23.55 -35.04
CA THR A 6 9.54 23.49 -33.58
C THR A 6 8.99 22.13 -33.14
N HIS A 7 9.86 21.24 -32.66
CA HIS A 7 9.43 19.95 -32.14
C HIS A 7 8.44 20.18 -30.99
N PRO A 8 7.30 19.46 -30.96
CA PRO A 8 6.36 19.56 -29.85
C PRO A 8 7.05 19.13 -28.55
N SER A 9 6.84 19.88 -27.47
CA SER A 9 7.48 19.68 -26.17
C SER A 9 6.42 19.76 -25.06
N PHE A 10 6.55 18.89 -24.06
CA PHE A 10 5.76 18.93 -22.84
C PHE A 10 6.68 18.68 -21.64
N ASP A 11 7.38 19.73 -21.24
CA ASP A 11 8.30 19.77 -20.12
C ASP A 11 7.58 19.67 -18.77
N LEU A 12 7.70 18.51 -18.10
CA LEU A 12 7.05 18.21 -16.82
C LEU A 12 7.57 19.05 -15.64
N THR A 13 8.71 19.73 -15.82
CA THR A 13 9.25 20.63 -14.78
C THR A 13 8.46 21.93 -14.68
N SER A 14 7.83 22.38 -15.77
CA SER A 14 7.19 23.68 -15.88
C SER A 14 5.73 23.64 -16.34
N ARG A 15 5.31 22.56 -17.02
CA ARG A 15 3.91 22.35 -17.40
C ARG A 15 3.13 21.70 -16.26
N PRO A 16 1.87 22.12 -16.02
CA PRO A 16 1.02 21.45 -15.05
C PRO A 16 0.68 20.03 -15.51
N TRP A 17 0.79 19.06 -14.61
CA TRP A 17 0.38 17.67 -14.87
C TRP A 17 0.11 16.81 -13.63
N ILE A 18 0.47 17.27 -12.43
CA ILE A 18 0.22 16.56 -11.17
C ILE A 18 -0.99 17.21 -10.49
N PRO A 19 -2.15 16.54 -10.43
CA PRO A 19 -3.29 17.05 -9.69
C PRO A 19 -3.01 16.97 -8.20
N VAL A 20 -3.36 18.03 -7.49
CA VAL A 20 -3.11 18.21 -6.07
C VAL A 20 -4.35 18.78 -5.40
N GLN A 21 -4.43 18.56 -4.10
CA GLN A 21 -5.39 19.20 -3.23
C GLN A 21 -4.65 20.17 -2.30
N HIS A 22 -5.09 21.42 -2.26
CA HIS A 22 -4.64 22.42 -1.30
C HIS A 22 -5.17 22.16 0.11
N LEU A 23 -4.57 22.76 1.12
CA LEU A 23 -5.03 22.64 2.51
C LEU A 23 -6.45 23.20 2.73
N ASP A 24 -6.90 24.13 1.88
CA ASP A 24 -8.27 24.67 1.91
C ASP A 24 -9.30 23.78 1.18
N GLY A 25 -8.86 22.64 0.63
CA GLY A 25 -9.68 21.67 -0.09
C GLY A 25 -9.83 21.95 -1.58
N THR A 26 -9.32 23.07 -2.09
CA THR A 26 -9.32 23.35 -3.54
C THR A 26 -8.39 22.39 -4.29
N GLU A 27 -8.75 22.07 -5.54
CA GLU A 27 -7.94 21.20 -6.41
C GLU A 27 -7.31 22.03 -7.53
N ASP A 28 -6.06 21.69 -7.88
CA ASP A 28 -5.29 22.33 -8.95
C ASP A 28 -4.44 21.28 -9.66
N GLU A 29 -3.91 21.60 -10.85
CA GLU A 29 -2.93 20.78 -11.56
C GLU A 29 -1.62 21.56 -11.65
N LEU A 30 -0.53 21.01 -11.10
CA LEU A 30 0.75 21.70 -10.92
C LEU A 30 1.91 21.01 -11.64
N SER A 31 2.96 21.78 -11.91
CA SER A 31 4.23 21.30 -12.45
C SER A 31 5.09 20.64 -11.36
N LEU A 32 6.15 19.90 -11.71
CA LEU A 32 7.08 19.36 -10.70
C LEU A 32 7.70 20.47 -9.84
N HIS A 33 8.06 21.60 -10.46
CA HIS A 33 8.58 22.76 -9.75
C HIS A 33 7.57 23.28 -8.71
N ASP A 34 6.32 23.51 -9.13
CA ASP A 34 5.31 24.11 -8.26
C ASP A 34 4.85 23.15 -7.16
N VAL A 35 4.73 21.85 -7.44
CA VAL A 35 4.39 20.85 -6.41
C VAL A 35 5.44 20.82 -5.31
N LEU A 36 6.73 20.81 -5.66
CA LEU A 36 7.82 20.72 -4.69
C LEU A 36 8.00 22.01 -3.90
N THR A 37 7.95 23.17 -4.57
CA THR A 37 8.13 24.49 -3.93
C THR A 37 6.93 24.93 -3.10
N ARG A 38 5.71 24.50 -3.47
CA ARG A 38 4.47 24.82 -2.73
C ARG A 38 4.01 23.69 -1.81
N SER A 39 4.81 22.63 -1.62
CA SER A 39 4.43 21.40 -0.92
C SER A 39 3.89 21.60 0.50
N ALA A 40 4.33 22.63 1.23
CA ALA A 40 3.78 22.98 2.55
C ALA A 40 2.33 23.48 2.51
N SER A 41 1.85 24.01 1.37
CA SER A 41 0.49 24.51 1.17
C SER A 41 -0.46 23.49 0.52
N LEU A 42 0.06 22.29 0.25
CA LEU A 42 -0.67 21.20 -0.38
C LEU A 42 -0.98 20.13 0.67
N ARG A 43 -2.19 19.59 0.66
CA ARG A 43 -2.56 18.45 1.51
C ARG A 43 -2.00 17.15 0.96
N ARG A 44 -2.15 16.90 -0.34
CA ARG A 44 -1.79 15.63 -1.00
C ARG A 44 -1.82 15.74 -2.54
N ILE A 45 -1.28 14.74 -3.20
CA ILE A 45 -1.51 14.45 -4.63
C ILE A 45 -2.90 13.80 -4.76
N VAL A 46 -3.59 14.08 -5.87
CA VAL A 46 -4.86 13.45 -6.24
C VAL A 46 -4.66 12.73 -7.57
N GLY A 47 -4.49 11.42 -7.54
CA GLY A 47 -4.32 10.62 -8.75
C GLY A 47 -5.67 10.35 -9.44
N ASP A 48 -5.64 9.99 -10.72
CA ASP A 48 -6.84 9.48 -11.41
C ASP A 48 -7.34 8.18 -10.74
N ILE A 49 -6.42 7.42 -10.13
CA ILE A 49 -6.65 6.27 -9.24
C ILE A 49 -5.63 6.29 -8.09
N PRO A 50 -5.90 5.63 -6.94
CA PRO A 50 -5.01 5.69 -5.78
C PRO A 50 -3.58 5.19 -6.02
N THR A 51 -3.39 4.19 -6.88
CA THR A 51 -2.04 3.68 -7.20
C THR A 51 -1.18 4.67 -8.00
N GLN A 52 -1.79 5.66 -8.68
CA GLN A 52 -1.04 6.77 -9.25
C GLN A 52 -0.45 7.67 -8.15
N GLU A 53 -1.18 7.92 -7.06
CA GLU A 53 -0.67 8.74 -5.94
C GLU A 53 0.61 8.12 -5.37
N PHE A 54 0.61 6.80 -5.12
CA PHE A 54 1.80 6.10 -4.63
C PHE A 54 2.98 6.18 -5.61
N ALA A 55 2.73 5.98 -6.91
CA ALA A 55 3.77 6.04 -7.93
C ALA A 55 4.35 7.46 -8.10
N LEU A 56 3.50 8.48 -8.09
CA LEU A 56 3.91 9.89 -8.15
C LEU A 56 4.65 10.32 -6.87
N MET A 57 4.20 9.88 -5.69
CA MET A 57 4.93 10.13 -4.44
C MET A 57 6.34 9.55 -4.47
N ARG A 58 6.52 8.33 -4.99
CA ARG A 58 7.85 7.72 -5.19
C ARG A 58 8.72 8.52 -6.17
N LEU A 59 8.13 9.03 -7.26
CA LEU A 59 8.81 9.93 -8.19
C LEU A 59 9.30 11.21 -7.50
N LEU A 60 8.42 11.88 -6.74
CA LEU A 60 8.79 13.09 -6.00
C LEU A 60 9.89 12.81 -4.97
N LEU A 61 9.78 11.71 -4.23
CA LEU A 61 10.80 11.29 -3.27
C LEU A 61 12.14 11.01 -3.95
N ALA A 62 12.16 10.40 -5.13
CA ALA A 62 13.40 10.19 -5.88
C ALA A 62 14.06 11.52 -6.27
N ILE A 63 13.28 12.54 -6.66
CA ILE A 63 13.77 13.89 -6.95
C ILE A 63 14.35 14.53 -5.68
N VAL A 64 13.59 14.49 -4.57
CA VAL A 64 14.03 15.09 -3.30
C VAL A 64 15.29 14.40 -2.78
N HIS A 65 15.31 13.06 -2.71
CA HIS A 65 16.49 12.29 -2.31
C HIS A 65 17.71 12.64 -3.15
N ASP A 66 17.56 12.78 -4.47
CA ASP A 66 18.69 13.04 -5.34
C ASP A 66 19.15 14.51 -5.30
N THR A 67 18.24 15.44 -4.99
CA THR A 67 18.54 16.87 -4.80
C THR A 67 19.36 17.12 -3.54
N VAL A 68 18.97 16.49 -2.43
CA VAL A 68 19.60 16.70 -1.12
C VAL A 68 20.69 15.66 -0.80
N GLU A 69 21.04 14.84 -1.79
CA GLU A 69 21.92 13.67 -1.66
C GLU A 69 21.50 12.67 -0.56
N GLY A 70 20.23 12.70 -0.16
CA GLY A 70 19.67 11.96 0.96
C GLY A 70 20.22 12.47 2.31
N PRO A 71 19.40 12.56 3.36
CA PRO A 71 19.94 12.93 4.66
C PRO A 71 20.92 11.83 5.12
N PRO A 72 22.15 12.18 5.54
CA PRO A 72 23.11 11.18 6.05
C PRO A 72 22.62 10.49 7.33
N ASP A 73 21.92 11.23 8.18
CA ASP A 73 21.41 10.79 9.49
C ASP A 73 20.12 11.56 9.88
N THR A 74 19.59 11.23 11.05
CA THR A 74 18.43 11.90 11.66
C THR A 74 18.69 13.38 11.98
N HIS A 75 19.95 13.78 12.17
CA HIS A 75 20.32 15.17 12.44
C HIS A 75 20.19 16.07 11.23
N ALA A 76 20.78 15.67 10.11
CA ALA A 76 20.59 16.35 8.84
C ALA A 76 19.11 16.33 8.42
N TRP A 77 18.38 15.24 8.66
CA TRP A 77 16.94 15.19 8.41
C TRP A 77 16.17 16.24 9.24
N SER A 78 16.50 16.42 10.52
CA SER A 78 15.79 17.37 11.40
C SER A 78 15.94 18.83 10.97
N GLN A 79 16.98 19.17 10.21
CA GLN A 79 17.13 20.49 9.60
C GLN A 79 16.06 20.71 8.53
N TYR A 80 15.85 19.75 7.63
CA TYR A 80 14.75 19.82 6.64
C TYR A 80 13.37 19.78 7.29
N TRP A 81 13.23 19.07 8.40
CA TRP A 81 12.00 19.06 9.18
C TRP A 81 11.63 20.46 9.71
N SER A 82 12.64 21.22 10.16
CA SER A 82 12.45 22.55 10.76
C SER A 82 12.36 23.65 9.69
N ASP A 83 13.26 23.61 8.70
CA ASP A 83 13.41 24.68 7.70
C ASP A 83 12.52 24.46 6.46
N GLY A 84 12.06 23.23 6.25
CA GLY A 84 11.36 22.79 5.06
C GLY A 84 12.28 22.29 3.95
N LEU A 85 11.68 21.90 2.82
CA LEU A 85 12.44 21.43 1.66
C LEU A 85 13.21 22.59 0.99
N PRO A 86 14.46 22.38 0.55
CA PRO A 86 15.29 23.45 -0.01
C PRO A 86 14.83 23.83 -1.43
N ALA A 87 13.89 24.78 -1.52
CA ALA A 87 13.23 25.19 -2.77
C ALA A 87 14.22 25.57 -3.89
N ASP A 88 15.25 26.38 -3.59
CA ASP A 88 16.24 26.82 -4.58
C ASP A 88 17.08 25.64 -5.12
N ALA A 89 17.43 24.68 -4.26
CA ALA A 89 18.17 23.50 -4.67
C ALA A 89 17.32 22.59 -5.57
N LEU A 90 16.04 22.43 -5.25
CA LEU A 90 15.07 21.68 -6.05
C LEU A 90 14.87 22.33 -7.43
N ALA A 91 14.69 23.66 -7.47
CA ALA A 91 14.57 24.40 -8.72
C ALA A 91 15.83 24.24 -9.60
N HIS A 92 17.02 24.37 -9.01
CA HIS A 92 18.28 24.17 -9.73
C HIS A 92 18.43 22.73 -10.24
N TYR A 93 18.04 21.74 -9.43
CA TYR A 93 18.08 20.33 -9.81
C TYR A 93 17.18 20.03 -11.02
N LEU A 94 15.93 20.51 -10.99
CA LEU A 94 14.99 20.32 -12.08
C LEU A 94 15.47 21.01 -13.37
N GLU A 95 15.98 22.24 -13.28
CA GLU A 95 16.54 22.94 -14.46
C GLU A 95 17.74 22.18 -15.04
N ARG A 96 18.64 21.67 -14.19
CA ARG A 96 19.81 20.88 -14.63
C ARG A 96 19.41 19.62 -15.41
N HIS A 97 18.28 19.02 -15.07
CA HIS A 97 17.82 17.76 -15.65
C HIS A 97 16.64 17.92 -16.62
N ARG A 98 16.29 19.15 -16.99
CA ARG A 98 15.10 19.49 -17.77
C ARG A 98 14.93 18.68 -19.06
N ASP A 99 16.01 18.45 -19.81
CA ASP A 99 16.02 17.66 -21.04
C ASP A 99 15.58 16.18 -20.84
N ARG A 100 15.62 15.68 -19.61
CA ARG A 100 15.18 14.33 -19.25
C ARG A 100 13.75 14.28 -18.71
N PHE A 101 13.13 15.45 -18.48
CA PHE A 101 11.76 15.60 -17.97
C PHE A 101 10.78 16.10 -19.04
N ASP A 102 11.21 16.31 -20.29
CA ASP A 102 10.29 16.54 -21.40
C ASP A 102 9.68 15.21 -21.88
N LEU A 103 8.35 15.10 -21.76
CA LEU A 103 7.59 13.91 -22.14
C LEU A 103 7.70 13.61 -23.64
N LEU A 104 7.85 14.64 -24.47
CA LEU A 104 7.84 14.55 -25.93
C LEU A 104 9.23 14.70 -26.54
N HIS A 105 10.29 14.71 -25.70
CA HIS A 105 11.65 14.93 -26.15
C HIS A 105 12.02 13.94 -27.27
N PRO A 106 12.62 14.41 -28.39
CA PRO A 106 12.87 13.57 -29.57
C PRO A 106 13.94 12.47 -29.38
N ARG A 107 14.59 12.38 -28.22
CA ARG A 107 15.77 11.52 -27.97
C ARG A 107 15.78 10.93 -26.57
N THR A 108 15.43 11.75 -25.58
CA THR A 108 15.40 11.36 -24.16
C THR A 108 14.02 11.61 -23.53
N PRO A 109 12.92 11.13 -24.16
CA PRO A 109 11.58 11.36 -23.64
C PRO A 109 11.44 10.77 -22.24
N PHE A 110 10.84 11.53 -21.33
CA PHE A 110 10.68 11.11 -19.94
C PHE A 110 9.99 9.74 -19.86
N PHE A 111 10.64 8.80 -19.14
CA PHE A 111 10.18 7.41 -18.90
C PHE A 111 9.81 6.64 -20.17
N GLN A 112 10.46 6.95 -21.30
CA GLN A 112 10.16 6.34 -22.58
C GLN A 112 11.44 6.00 -23.34
N VAL A 113 11.29 5.10 -24.31
CA VAL A 113 12.35 4.76 -25.28
C VAL A 113 12.00 5.43 -26.61
N ALA A 114 12.80 6.42 -27.02
CA ALA A 114 12.49 7.30 -28.15
C ALA A 114 12.26 6.56 -29.48
N ASP A 115 12.94 5.44 -29.71
CA ASP A 115 12.89 4.66 -30.94
C ASP A 115 12.16 3.32 -30.80
N LEU A 116 11.42 3.11 -29.69
CA LEU A 116 10.68 1.87 -29.45
C LEU A 116 9.68 1.61 -30.57
N ARG A 117 9.66 0.38 -31.10
CA ARG A 117 8.73 -0.05 -32.15
C ARG A 117 8.54 -1.55 -32.17
N THR A 118 7.43 -2.02 -32.74
CA THR A 118 7.27 -3.43 -33.12
C THR A 118 7.86 -3.66 -34.51
N ALA A 119 7.95 -4.93 -34.94
CA ALA A 119 8.44 -5.25 -36.29
C ALA A 119 7.56 -4.68 -37.42
N LYS A 120 6.31 -4.29 -37.10
CA LYS A 120 5.32 -3.75 -38.05
C LYS A 120 4.96 -2.29 -37.76
N ASP A 121 5.66 -1.63 -36.84
CA ASP A 121 5.38 -0.25 -36.41
C ASP A 121 3.91 -0.04 -35.98
N GLU A 122 3.35 -1.03 -35.28
CA GLU A 122 1.96 -1.00 -34.82
C GLU A 122 1.75 0.04 -33.71
N VAL A 123 0.63 0.76 -33.79
CA VAL A 123 0.12 1.65 -32.74
C VAL A 123 -0.98 0.93 -31.98
N PHE A 124 -0.89 0.88 -30.66
CA PHE A 124 -1.89 0.22 -29.81
C PHE A 124 -2.71 1.26 -29.02
N SER A 125 -3.93 0.88 -28.65
CA SER A 125 -4.84 1.64 -27.79
C SER A 125 -4.19 2.04 -26.45
N LEU A 126 -4.63 3.16 -25.88
CA LEU A 126 -4.18 3.65 -24.58
C LEU A 126 -4.71 2.82 -23.40
N ASP A 127 -5.67 1.91 -23.63
CA ASP A 127 -6.09 0.89 -22.64
C ASP A 127 -4.91 -0.02 -22.22
N ARG A 128 -3.78 0.05 -22.93
CA ARG A 128 -2.52 -0.60 -22.56
C ARG A 128 -1.83 0.01 -21.35
N ILE A 129 -2.07 1.29 -21.06
CA ILE A 129 -1.44 2.03 -19.96
C ILE A 129 -2.45 2.59 -18.96
N VAL A 130 -3.70 2.80 -19.38
CA VAL A 130 -4.79 3.22 -18.49
C VAL A 130 -5.27 2.01 -17.70
N ALA A 131 -5.15 2.07 -16.38
CA ALA A 131 -5.68 1.05 -15.49
C ALA A 131 -7.11 1.42 -15.07
N ASP A 132 -8.11 0.82 -15.72
CA ASP A 132 -9.50 0.87 -15.29
C ASP A 132 -9.82 -0.34 -14.38
N VAL A 133 -10.59 -0.10 -13.32
CA VAL A 133 -10.99 -1.14 -12.36
C VAL A 133 -12.52 -1.05 -12.13
N PRO A 134 -13.29 -2.12 -12.36
CA PRO A 134 -12.87 -3.44 -12.86
C PRO A 134 -12.55 -3.43 -14.37
N ASN A 135 -11.50 -4.14 -14.75
CA ASN A 135 -11.03 -4.19 -16.14
C ASN A 135 -12.04 -4.92 -17.06
N GLY A 136 -12.23 -4.42 -18.29
CA GLY A 136 -13.11 -5.04 -19.29
C GLY A 136 -14.62 -4.90 -19.02
N ALA A 137 -15.01 -4.06 -18.05
CA ALA A 137 -16.39 -3.79 -17.69
C ALA A 137 -16.76 -2.33 -18.03
N PRO A 138 -16.97 -1.99 -19.32
CA PRO A 138 -17.08 -0.59 -19.79
C PRO A 138 -18.23 0.23 -19.17
N PHE A 139 -19.20 -0.43 -18.51
CA PHE A 139 -20.28 0.22 -17.77
C PHE A 139 -19.97 0.48 -16.29
N PHE A 140 -18.85 -0.04 -15.79
CA PHE A 140 -18.37 0.08 -14.41
C PHE A 140 -17.02 0.82 -14.32
N THR A 141 -16.48 1.28 -15.45
CA THR A 141 -15.30 2.16 -15.47
C THR A 141 -15.75 3.61 -15.60
N MET A 142 -14.95 4.54 -15.07
CA MET A 142 -15.20 6.00 -15.21
C MET A 142 -15.10 6.49 -16.67
N ARG A 143 -14.67 5.63 -17.61
CA ARG A 143 -14.49 5.93 -19.03
C ARG A 143 -15.46 5.11 -19.88
N ALA A 144 -16.69 5.60 -20.01
CA ALA A 144 -17.75 4.98 -20.83
C ALA A 144 -17.40 4.77 -22.32
N ARG A 145 -16.28 5.32 -22.82
CA ARG A 145 -15.82 5.19 -24.22
C ARG A 145 -14.35 4.78 -24.37
N GLY A 146 -13.70 4.28 -23.31
CA GLY A 146 -12.28 3.94 -23.34
C GLY A 146 -11.37 5.18 -23.45
N ALA A 147 -10.07 4.95 -23.62
CA ALA A 147 -9.07 6.01 -23.74
C ALA A 147 -8.65 6.23 -25.21
N ASP A 148 -9.55 6.74 -26.07
CA ASP A 148 -9.19 7.04 -27.46
C ASP A 148 -8.11 8.14 -27.55
N ARG A 149 -8.15 9.10 -26.62
CA ARG A 149 -7.16 10.17 -26.49
C ARG A 149 -6.94 10.54 -25.03
N LEU A 150 -5.70 10.91 -24.69
CA LEU A 150 -5.30 11.46 -23.40
C LEU A 150 -4.68 12.84 -23.59
N THR A 151 -4.85 13.71 -22.59
CA THR A 151 -4.00 14.90 -22.50
C THR A 151 -2.55 14.51 -22.23
N PHE A 152 -1.59 15.38 -22.54
CA PHE A 152 -0.18 15.12 -22.22
C PHE A 152 0.06 14.96 -20.71
N ALA A 153 -0.64 15.76 -19.89
CA ALA A 153 -0.59 15.68 -18.44
C ALA A 153 -1.02 14.29 -17.93
N GLU A 154 -2.19 13.84 -18.38
CA GLU A 154 -2.75 12.54 -18.02
C GLU A 154 -1.88 11.38 -18.53
N ALA A 155 -1.37 11.48 -19.77
CA ALA A 155 -0.47 10.47 -20.32
C ALA A 155 0.85 10.38 -19.54
N ALA A 156 1.36 11.50 -19.00
CA ALA A 156 2.54 11.50 -18.12
C ALA A 156 2.26 10.74 -16.81
N ARG A 157 1.08 10.93 -16.19
CA ARG A 157 0.67 10.17 -15.00
C ARG A 157 0.60 8.67 -15.29
N TRP A 158 -0.02 8.28 -16.40
CA TRP A 158 -0.09 6.87 -16.81
C TRP A 158 1.27 6.29 -17.20
N ALA A 159 2.20 7.09 -17.75
CA ALA A 159 3.56 6.64 -17.98
C ALA A 159 4.25 6.24 -16.66
N VAL A 160 4.19 7.10 -15.64
CA VAL A 160 4.74 6.80 -14.30
C VAL A 160 4.05 5.57 -13.69
N HIS A 161 2.73 5.50 -13.76
CA HIS A 161 1.94 4.37 -13.24
C HIS A 161 2.28 3.05 -13.93
N ALA A 162 2.39 3.02 -15.25
CA ALA A 162 2.69 1.80 -16.01
C ALA A 162 4.06 1.20 -15.64
N HIS A 163 5.03 2.04 -15.26
CA HIS A 163 6.30 1.54 -14.72
C HIS A 163 6.15 0.90 -13.32
N ALA A 164 5.19 1.37 -12.52
CA ALA A 164 4.99 0.94 -11.15
C ALA A 164 4.07 -0.29 -11.02
N TYR A 165 2.91 -0.28 -11.69
CA TYR A 165 1.77 -1.17 -11.40
C TYR A 165 1.24 -1.99 -12.59
N ASP A 166 1.88 -1.94 -13.76
CA ASP A 166 1.35 -2.66 -14.92
C ASP A 166 1.36 -4.22 -14.74
N PRO A 167 0.31 -4.93 -15.20
CA PRO A 167 0.17 -6.38 -15.07
C PRO A 167 1.16 -7.21 -15.92
N SER A 168 1.33 -8.48 -15.54
CA SER A 168 2.22 -9.46 -16.16
C SER A 168 1.62 -10.21 -17.38
N GLY A 169 0.75 -9.55 -18.15
CA GLY A 169 0.18 -10.14 -19.38
C GLY A 169 1.17 -10.27 -20.54
N ILE A 170 0.75 -10.88 -21.66
CA ILE A 170 1.55 -10.85 -22.89
C ILE A 170 1.59 -9.41 -23.43
N LYS A 171 2.80 -8.91 -23.70
CA LYS A 171 3.04 -7.54 -24.19
C LYS A 171 3.55 -7.53 -25.63
N SER A 172 3.56 -6.35 -26.23
CA SER A 172 4.09 -6.15 -27.57
C SER A 172 5.59 -6.46 -27.60
N GLY A 173 6.05 -7.14 -28.65
CA GLY A 173 7.47 -7.44 -28.83
C GLY A 173 8.21 -6.25 -29.41
N ALA A 174 9.06 -5.61 -28.61
CA ALA A 174 9.91 -4.51 -29.05
C ALA A 174 11.08 -5.02 -29.91
N VAL A 175 11.34 -4.35 -31.04
CA VAL A 175 12.52 -4.63 -31.85
C VAL A 175 13.78 -4.31 -31.03
N GLY A 176 14.72 -5.25 -31.00
CA GLY A 176 15.95 -5.13 -30.21
C GLY A 176 15.88 -5.79 -28.84
N ASP A 177 14.72 -6.22 -28.36
CA ASP A 177 14.62 -7.03 -27.14
C ASP A 177 14.88 -8.52 -27.45
N PRO A 178 15.98 -9.13 -26.93
CA PRO A 178 16.34 -10.51 -27.23
C PRO A 178 15.36 -11.54 -26.63
N ARG A 179 14.44 -11.13 -25.76
CA ARG A 179 13.45 -12.00 -25.11
C ARG A 179 12.19 -12.17 -25.96
N VAL A 180 12.03 -11.39 -27.03
CA VAL A 180 10.85 -11.40 -27.89
C VAL A 180 10.79 -12.69 -28.70
N LYS A 181 9.62 -13.32 -28.71
CA LYS A 181 9.32 -14.51 -29.50
C LYS A 181 8.03 -14.27 -30.28
N ASN A 182 8.05 -14.49 -31.60
CA ASN A 182 6.89 -14.28 -32.49
C ASN A 182 6.25 -12.89 -32.35
N GLY A 183 7.05 -11.84 -32.22
CA GLY A 183 6.57 -10.45 -32.06
C GLY A 183 5.90 -10.16 -30.71
N LYS A 184 6.06 -11.04 -29.71
CA LYS A 184 5.46 -10.93 -28.39
C LYS A 184 6.50 -10.98 -27.28
N GLY A 185 6.31 -10.16 -26.26
CA GLY A 185 6.97 -10.27 -24.96
C GLY A 185 6.13 -11.14 -24.03
N TYR A 186 6.67 -12.28 -23.62
CA TYR A 186 5.99 -13.19 -22.68
C TYR A 186 6.14 -12.72 -21.23
N PRO A 187 5.27 -13.16 -20.30
CA PRO A 187 5.25 -12.73 -18.90
C PRO A 187 6.61 -12.69 -18.21
N GLN A 188 6.95 -11.55 -17.59
CA GLN A 188 8.17 -11.37 -16.78
C GLN A 188 7.88 -10.76 -15.39
N GLY A 189 6.63 -10.81 -14.94
CA GLY A 189 6.21 -10.23 -13.66
C GLY A 189 5.52 -8.87 -13.82
N VAL A 190 4.80 -8.49 -12.77
CA VAL A 190 4.13 -7.19 -12.66
C VAL A 190 5.17 -6.06 -12.48
N GLY A 191 4.74 -4.81 -12.63
CA GLY A 191 5.56 -3.65 -12.25
C GLY A 191 6.04 -3.76 -10.79
N TRP A 192 7.18 -3.13 -10.46
CA TRP A 192 7.79 -3.31 -9.14
C TRP A 192 6.83 -3.02 -7.98
N ALA A 193 6.18 -1.86 -8.00
CA ALA A 193 5.23 -1.44 -6.96
C ALA A 193 4.00 -2.35 -6.89
N GLY A 194 3.63 -2.99 -8.00
CA GLY A 194 2.59 -4.01 -8.06
C GLY A 194 2.86 -5.25 -7.21
N ASN A 195 4.12 -5.53 -6.87
CA ASN A 195 4.43 -6.65 -5.96
C ASN A 195 4.23 -6.28 -4.48
N LEU A 196 3.97 -5.01 -4.15
CA LEU A 196 4.05 -4.50 -2.79
C LEU A 196 2.66 -4.43 -2.13
N GLY A 197 2.62 -4.67 -0.82
CA GLY A 197 1.63 -4.03 0.04
C GLY A 197 2.14 -2.64 0.38
N GLY A 198 2.07 -1.75 -0.62
CA GLY A 198 2.64 -0.42 -0.58
C GLY A 198 2.10 0.42 0.58
N LEU A 199 2.94 1.23 1.20
CA LEU A 199 2.52 2.17 2.23
C LEU A 199 3.39 3.41 2.32
N LEU A 200 2.81 4.50 2.82
CA LEU A 200 3.45 5.78 3.07
C LEU A 200 3.09 6.32 4.45
N ALA A 201 4.02 7.02 5.08
CA ALA A 201 3.77 7.86 6.24
C ALA A 201 3.23 9.22 5.77
N GLU A 202 1.97 9.53 6.05
CA GLU A 202 1.31 10.78 5.65
C GLU A 202 1.18 11.73 6.85
N GLY A 203 1.61 12.98 6.64
CA GLY A 203 1.48 14.09 7.59
C GLY A 203 0.34 15.06 7.23
N ASP A 204 0.39 16.27 7.78
CA ASP A 204 -0.67 17.26 7.59
C ASP A 204 -0.55 18.04 6.27
N SER A 205 0.65 18.02 5.66
CA SER A 205 0.90 18.57 4.33
C SER A 205 1.68 17.58 3.45
N LEU A 206 1.76 17.88 2.16
CA LEU A 206 2.59 17.14 1.21
C LEU A 206 4.07 17.27 1.58
N GLN A 207 4.52 18.41 2.10
CA GLN A 207 5.90 18.58 2.58
C GLN A 207 6.20 17.64 3.73
N GLU A 208 5.34 17.58 4.74
CA GLU A 208 5.51 16.63 5.86
C GLU A 208 5.50 15.19 5.37
N THR A 209 4.59 14.86 4.45
CA THR A 209 4.53 13.54 3.83
C THR A 209 5.83 13.21 3.10
N LEU A 210 6.41 14.14 2.33
CA LEU A 210 7.70 13.93 1.68
C LEU A 210 8.82 13.70 2.72
N LEU A 211 8.87 14.51 3.78
CA LEU A 211 9.90 14.43 4.81
C LEU A 211 9.79 13.15 5.66
N LEU A 212 8.58 12.72 6.04
CA LEU A 212 8.36 11.47 6.77
C LEU A 212 8.79 10.23 5.97
N ASN A 213 8.78 10.30 4.63
CA ASN A 213 9.24 9.22 3.76
C ASN A 213 10.66 9.46 3.19
N LEU A 214 11.35 10.53 3.60
CA LEU A 214 12.73 10.86 3.20
C LEU A 214 13.73 10.17 4.14
N ILE A 215 13.98 8.88 3.88
CA ILE A 215 14.76 8.02 4.78
C ILE A 215 16.26 8.36 4.75
N ALA A 216 16.90 8.41 5.93
CA ALA A 216 18.34 8.64 6.02
C ALA A 216 19.20 7.48 5.51
N ALA A 217 20.42 7.81 5.05
CA ALA A 217 21.36 6.84 4.50
C ALA A 217 21.87 5.83 5.52
N ASP A 218 21.93 6.20 6.80
CA ASP A 218 22.40 5.37 7.91
C ASP A 218 21.29 4.50 8.55
N VAL A 219 20.09 4.42 7.95
CA VAL A 219 18.99 3.66 8.54
C VAL A 219 19.33 2.16 8.64
N ASP A 220 18.98 1.56 9.78
CA ASP A 220 19.21 0.14 10.00
C ASP A 220 18.45 -0.74 9.01
N ASN A 221 19.08 -1.83 8.58
CA ASN A 221 18.47 -2.88 7.76
C ASN A 221 17.91 -2.41 6.40
N LEU A 222 18.34 -1.24 5.90
CA LEU A 222 18.15 -0.78 4.52
C LEU A 222 19.53 -0.51 3.91
N ARG A 223 19.76 -1.00 2.71
CA ARG A 223 21.02 -0.84 1.98
C ARG A 223 20.84 0.21 0.89
N ILE A 224 21.54 1.32 1.04
CA ILE A 224 21.65 2.39 0.04
C ILE A 224 23.11 2.43 -0.42
N ASP A 225 23.34 2.11 -1.70
CA ASP A 225 24.67 2.17 -2.30
C ASP A 225 25.01 3.62 -2.65
N THR A 226 26.31 3.96 -2.62
CA THR A 226 26.79 5.33 -2.89
C THR A 226 26.53 5.82 -4.32
N ASP A 227 26.31 4.90 -5.27
CA ASP A 227 25.95 5.20 -6.67
C ASP A 227 24.43 5.09 -6.92
N ASP A 228 23.61 5.20 -5.87
CA ASP A 228 22.15 5.30 -6.01
C ASP A 228 21.79 6.55 -6.81
N ARG A 229 21.09 6.33 -7.92
CA ARG A 229 20.67 7.39 -8.84
C ARG A 229 19.39 7.03 -9.56
N PRO A 230 18.51 8.02 -9.81
CA PRO A 230 17.26 7.81 -10.50
C PRO A 230 17.46 7.51 -11.99
N ALA A 231 16.43 6.95 -12.63
CA ALA A 231 16.48 6.54 -14.03
C ALA A 231 16.89 7.66 -15.00
N TRP A 232 16.48 8.92 -14.76
CA TRP A 232 16.84 10.05 -15.61
C TRP A 232 18.32 10.50 -15.47
N ARG A 233 19.05 9.99 -14.48
CA ARG A 233 20.50 10.17 -14.35
C ARG A 233 21.30 8.97 -14.85
N ARG A 234 20.63 7.95 -15.38
CA ARG A 234 21.23 6.84 -16.12
C ARG A 234 21.13 7.09 -17.62
N ASP A 235 21.90 6.32 -18.38
CA ASP A 235 21.79 6.32 -19.83
C ASP A 235 20.34 5.98 -20.24
N PRO A 236 19.77 6.67 -21.24
CA PRO A 236 18.43 6.36 -21.73
C PRO A 236 18.31 4.87 -22.10
N ALA A 237 17.29 4.21 -21.57
CA ALA A 237 17.09 2.80 -21.84
C ALA A 237 16.76 2.55 -23.32
N GLY A 238 17.27 1.45 -23.86
CA GLY A 238 16.82 0.90 -25.14
C GLY A 238 15.68 -0.09 -24.97
N ALA A 239 15.32 -0.79 -26.05
CA ALA A 239 14.32 -1.86 -26.02
C ALA A 239 14.73 -3.06 -25.16
N ALA A 240 16.02 -3.39 -25.13
CA ALA A 240 16.56 -4.47 -24.32
C ALA A 240 16.55 -4.14 -22.82
N PRO A 241 16.48 -5.14 -21.94
CA PRO A 241 16.78 -4.93 -20.52
C PRO A 241 18.26 -4.55 -20.37
N ALA A 242 18.60 -3.90 -19.26
CA ALA A 242 19.99 -3.75 -18.83
C ALA A 242 20.67 -5.12 -18.71
N ASP A 243 21.99 -5.16 -18.87
CA ASP A 243 22.71 -6.42 -18.84
C ASP A 243 22.68 -7.07 -17.45
N ALA A 244 22.93 -8.38 -17.41
CA ALA A 244 22.80 -9.17 -16.18
C ALA A 244 23.77 -8.71 -15.06
N ARG A 245 24.93 -8.15 -15.42
CA ARG A 245 25.90 -7.65 -14.43
C ARG A 245 25.37 -6.37 -13.81
N GLU A 246 24.86 -5.44 -14.61
CA GLU A 246 24.24 -4.22 -14.11
C GLU A 246 23.04 -4.54 -13.21
N LEU A 247 22.12 -5.39 -13.66
CA LEU A 247 20.93 -5.77 -12.89
C LEU A 247 21.28 -6.49 -11.58
N SER A 248 22.38 -7.26 -11.52
CA SER A 248 22.82 -7.93 -10.29
C SER A 248 23.27 -6.95 -9.18
N ALA A 249 23.67 -5.73 -9.55
CA ALA A 249 24.06 -4.68 -8.62
C ALA A 249 22.91 -3.71 -8.30
N ARG A 250 21.75 -3.89 -8.94
CA ARG A 250 20.60 -3.00 -8.85
C ARG A 250 19.39 -3.70 -8.20
N PRO A 251 18.47 -2.94 -7.56
CA PRO A 251 18.51 -1.50 -7.37
C PRO A 251 19.61 -1.06 -6.40
N SER A 252 20.19 0.10 -6.70
CA SER A 252 21.27 0.71 -5.92
C SER A 252 20.77 1.39 -4.64
N GLY A 253 19.52 1.85 -4.63
CA GLY A 253 18.86 2.41 -3.45
C GLY A 253 17.46 2.94 -3.80
N PRO A 254 16.86 3.75 -2.91
CA PRO A 254 15.54 4.35 -3.12
C PRO A 254 15.40 5.12 -4.43
N ARG A 255 16.40 5.90 -4.86
CA ARG A 255 16.28 6.73 -6.08
C ARG A 255 16.13 5.86 -7.32
N ASP A 256 16.96 4.83 -7.44
CA ASP A 256 16.90 3.83 -8.51
C ASP A 256 15.61 3.00 -8.44
N LEU A 257 15.23 2.56 -7.24
CA LEU A 257 14.07 1.68 -7.04
C LEU A 257 12.73 2.40 -7.24
N TYR A 258 12.63 3.66 -6.83
CA TYR A 258 11.41 4.47 -6.99
C TYR A 258 11.18 4.87 -8.44
N THR A 259 12.22 4.79 -9.26
CA THR A 259 12.18 5.12 -10.69
C THR A 259 12.45 3.89 -11.57
N TRP A 260 12.27 2.69 -11.00
CA TRP A 260 12.61 1.44 -11.67
C TRP A 260 11.88 1.28 -13.01
N GLN A 261 12.64 0.96 -14.06
CA GLN A 261 12.11 0.91 -15.41
C GLN A 261 11.55 -0.50 -15.73
N SER A 262 10.51 -0.94 -15.00
CA SER A 262 9.87 -2.27 -15.20
C SER A 262 9.31 -2.49 -16.60
N ARG A 263 9.05 -1.41 -17.35
CA ARG A 263 8.52 -1.40 -18.71
C ARG A 263 9.41 -0.62 -19.65
N ARG A 264 9.16 -0.79 -20.94
CA ARG A 264 9.58 0.15 -21.99
C ARG A 264 8.32 0.71 -22.62
N LEU A 265 8.20 2.03 -22.62
CA LEU A 265 7.03 2.75 -23.11
C LEU A 265 7.43 3.66 -24.26
N ARG A 266 6.51 3.87 -25.20
CA ARG A 266 6.55 4.98 -26.14
C ARG A 266 5.15 5.46 -26.43
N LEU A 267 4.90 6.75 -26.20
CA LEU A 267 3.64 7.41 -26.53
C LEU A 267 3.62 7.82 -28.00
N GLN A 268 2.45 7.73 -28.61
CA GLN A 268 2.13 8.20 -29.96
C GLN A 268 1.20 9.39 -29.83
N TYR A 269 1.58 10.51 -30.44
CA TYR A 269 0.96 11.79 -30.19
C TYR A 269 0.95 12.69 -31.42
N ASP A 270 0.07 13.68 -31.39
CA ASP A 270 -0.02 14.77 -32.35
C ASP A 270 -0.22 16.10 -31.59
N ALA A 271 -0.63 17.18 -32.27
CA ALA A 271 -0.85 18.48 -31.64
C ALA A 271 -1.97 18.48 -30.58
N ASP A 272 -2.93 17.56 -30.68
CA ASP A 272 -4.14 17.51 -29.86
C ASP A 272 -3.98 16.55 -28.65
N GLY A 273 -2.79 15.96 -28.44
CA GLY A 273 -2.51 15.04 -27.33
C GLY A 273 -2.02 13.65 -27.76
N VAL A 274 -2.20 12.66 -26.89
CA VAL A 274 -1.71 11.29 -27.07
C VAL A 274 -2.85 10.39 -27.55
N TYR A 275 -2.65 9.64 -28.62
CA TYR A 275 -3.66 8.76 -29.23
C TYR A 275 -3.29 7.27 -29.23
N GLY A 276 -2.08 6.91 -28.79
CA GLY A 276 -1.67 5.52 -28.70
C GLY A 276 -0.41 5.32 -27.86
N ALA A 277 -0.15 4.08 -27.47
CA ALA A 277 1.04 3.73 -26.70
C ALA A 277 1.58 2.36 -27.10
N LEU A 278 2.90 2.24 -27.18
CA LEU A 278 3.60 0.96 -27.24
C LEU A 278 4.14 0.62 -25.86
N LEU A 279 3.72 -0.50 -25.31
CA LEU A 279 4.18 -1.00 -24.02
C LEU A 279 4.84 -2.38 -24.17
N ALA A 280 6.09 -2.49 -23.72
CA ALA A 280 6.89 -3.71 -23.71
C ALA A 280 7.52 -3.95 -22.32
N TYR A 281 8.10 -5.14 -22.13
CA TYR A 281 8.80 -5.48 -20.88
C TYR A 281 10.12 -4.72 -20.77
N GLY A 282 10.37 -4.14 -19.60
CA GLY A 282 11.62 -3.46 -19.26
C GLY A 282 12.55 -4.34 -18.44
N ASP A 283 13.11 -3.77 -17.39
CA ASP A 283 14.07 -4.42 -16.50
C ASP A 283 13.36 -5.32 -15.49
N PRO A 284 13.64 -6.63 -15.48
CA PRO A 284 13.03 -7.54 -14.51
C PRO A 284 13.64 -7.31 -13.12
N LEU A 285 12.79 -7.30 -12.10
CA LEU A 285 13.21 -7.24 -10.70
C LEU A 285 12.33 -8.16 -9.87
N ALA A 286 12.93 -9.22 -9.33
CA ALA A 286 12.22 -10.20 -8.53
C ALA A 286 12.08 -9.73 -7.07
N PRO A 287 10.93 -9.93 -6.42
CA PRO A 287 10.69 -9.40 -5.07
C PRO A 287 11.35 -10.21 -3.94
N HIS A 288 12.00 -11.33 -4.26
CA HIS A 288 12.59 -12.22 -3.25
C HIS A 288 13.73 -11.53 -2.49
N ASN A 289 13.63 -11.52 -1.15
CA ASN A 289 14.65 -10.96 -0.25
C ASN A 289 14.96 -9.46 -0.45
N MET A 290 14.03 -8.70 -1.03
CA MET A 290 14.20 -7.27 -1.27
C MET A 290 13.87 -6.36 -0.06
N HIS A 291 13.59 -6.96 1.11
CA HIS A 291 13.38 -6.28 2.40
C HIS A 291 14.53 -5.39 2.88
N ILE A 292 15.73 -5.58 2.32
CA ILE A 292 16.90 -4.73 2.59
C ILE A 292 17.02 -3.56 1.60
N ARG A 293 16.12 -3.42 0.61
CA ARG A 293 16.16 -2.35 -0.41
C ARG A 293 14.88 -1.54 -0.49
N GLU A 294 13.73 -2.17 -0.26
CA GLU A 294 12.42 -1.57 -0.41
C GLU A 294 11.81 -1.22 0.95
N PRO A 295 11.67 0.08 1.28
CA PRO A 295 11.22 0.50 2.59
C PRO A 295 9.69 0.60 2.73
N MET A 296 8.93 0.64 1.64
CA MET A 296 7.50 0.97 1.62
C MET A 296 6.59 -0.27 1.58
N THR A 297 7.01 -1.40 2.15
CA THR A 297 6.14 -2.59 2.29
C THR A 297 6.48 -3.36 3.54
N ALA A 298 5.49 -4.02 4.13
CA ALA A 298 5.73 -5.07 5.10
C ALA A 298 6.21 -6.34 4.38
N TRP A 299 6.92 -7.21 5.09
CA TRP A 299 7.40 -8.48 4.53
C TRP A 299 6.94 -9.67 5.35
N ARG A 300 6.78 -10.80 4.66
CA ARG A 300 6.44 -12.09 5.24
C ARG A 300 7.44 -13.14 4.80
N ARG A 301 7.82 -14.01 5.72
CA ARG A 301 8.66 -15.17 5.42
C ARG A 301 7.86 -16.18 4.59
N SER A 302 8.50 -16.84 3.62
CA SER A 302 7.87 -17.83 2.75
C SER A 302 8.62 -19.16 2.77
N PRO A 303 8.24 -20.10 3.67
CA PRO A 303 8.82 -21.45 3.70
C PRO A 303 8.66 -22.22 2.38
N ALA A 304 7.59 -21.95 1.64
CA ALA A 304 7.36 -22.54 0.32
C ALA A 304 8.44 -22.11 -0.69
N GLN A 305 8.81 -20.83 -0.70
CA GLN A 305 9.87 -20.32 -1.58
C GLN A 305 11.27 -20.73 -1.10
N GLU A 306 11.50 -20.82 0.21
CA GLU A 306 12.73 -21.38 0.79
C GLU A 306 13.00 -22.78 0.24
N LYS A 307 12.00 -23.66 0.31
CA LYS A 307 12.08 -25.01 -0.23
C LYS A 307 12.28 -25.02 -1.76
N LYS A 308 11.56 -24.17 -2.48
CA LYS A 308 11.62 -24.12 -3.96
C LYS A 308 12.99 -23.68 -4.47
N HIS A 309 13.63 -22.73 -3.78
CA HIS A 309 14.91 -22.14 -4.19
C HIS A 309 16.12 -22.73 -3.46
N GLY A 310 15.91 -23.63 -2.50
CA GLY A 310 17.00 -24.20 -1.70
C GLY A 310 17.71 -23.16 -0.82
N LEU A 311 16.98 -22.13 -0.38
CA LEU A 311 17.51 -21.05 0.44
C LEU A 311 17.05 -21.21 1.89
N ALA A 312 17.90 -20.86 2.84
CA ALA A 312 17.56 -20.91 4.26
C ALA A 312 16.43 -19.94 4.64
N GLN A 313 16.35 -18.81 3.92
CA GLN A 313 15.41 -17.73 4.23
C GLN A 313 14.97 -17.00 2.96
N VAL A 314 13.65 -16.84 2.81
CA VAL A 314 13.05 -16.04 1.75
C VAL A 314 11.94 -15.17 2.31
N TYR A 315 12.13 -13.86 2.22
CA TYR A 315 11.08 -12.86 2.43
C TYR A 315 10.46 -12.44 1.10
N LEU A 316 9.15 -12.25 1.14
CA LEU A 316 8.37 -11.64 0.07
C LEU A 316 7.57 -10.47 0.65
N PRO A 317 7.18 -9.48 -0.18
CA PRO A 317 6.24 -8.47 0.24
C PRO A 317 4.96 -9.12 0.78
N ARG A 318 4.41 -8.50 1.82
CA ARG A 318 3.08 -8.80 2.33
C ARG A 318 2.10 -7.87 1.62
N GLU A 319 1.43 -8.40 0.62
CA GLU A 319 0.36 -7.71 -0.12
C GLU A 319 -0.84 -7.40 0.81
N HIS A 320 -1.59 -6.37 0.45
CA HIS A 320 -2.84 -6.03 1.14
C HIS A 320 -3.97 -6.96 0.70
N ASP A 321 -4.87 -7.26 1.63
CA ASP A 321 -6.05 -8.09 1.38
C ASP A 321 -7.27 -7.15 1.30
N PRO A 322 -7.91 -6.99 0.13
CA PRO A 322 -9.05 -6.08 -0.04
C PRO A 322 -10.25 -6.44 0.85
N THR A 323 -10.34 -7.69 1.31
CA THR A 323 -11.42 -8.14 2.21
C THR A 323 -11.19 -7.72 3.67
N ARG A 324 -10.07 -7.03 3.96
CA ARG A 324 -9.68 -6.64 5.31
C ARG A 324 -9.38 -5.15 5.38
N SER A 325 -10.07 -4.44 6.27
CA SER A 325 -9.71 -3.08 6.67
C SER A 325 -8.27 -3.02 7.20
N ALA A 326 -7.58 -1.92 6.90
CA ALA A 326 -6.17 -1.69 7.19
C ALA A 326 -5.77 -1.94 8.64
N TRP A 327 -6.59 -1.52 9.60
CA TRP A 327 -6.31 -1.67 11.03
C TRP A 327 -6.23 -3.14 11.47
N ARG A 328 -6.86 -4.07 10.74
CA ARG A 328 -6.74 -5.51 11.01
C ARG A 328 -5.37 -6.06 10.64
N GLY A 329 -4.55 -5.28 9.94
CA GLY A 329 -3.15 -5.57 9.62
C GLY A 329 -2.14 -4.90 10.54
N LEU A 330 -2.58 -4.20 11.59
CA LEU A 330 -1.74 -3.31 12.41
C LEU A 330 -0.49 -4.00 12.97
N ALA A 331 -0.57 -5.28 13.33
CA ALA A 331 0.57 -6.06 13.81
C ALA A 331 1.77 -6.00 12.84
N ALA A 332 1.54 -6.07 11.53
CA ALA A 332 2.60 -6.01 10.52
C ALA A 332 3.20 -4.59 10.36
N LEU A 333 2.50 -3.56 10.83
CA LEU A 333 2.91 -2.15 10.74
C LEU A 333 3.64 -1.68 12.00
N VAL A 334 3.23 -2.19 13.17
CA VAL A 334 3.70 -1.76 14.49
C VAL A 334 4.83 -2.65 15.00
N THR A 335 4.63 -3.97 14.97
CA THR A 335 5.60 -4.88 15.61
C THR A 335 6.75 -5.19 14.66
N GLY A 336 7.96 -4.80 15.05
CA GLY A 336 9.20 -4.99 14.28
C GLY A 336 9.47 -6.43 13.84
N ARG A 337 9.00 -7.43 14.63
CA ARG A 337 9.24 -8.87 14.44
C ARG A 337 8.16 -9.74 15.11
N VAL A 338 7.10 -10.13 14.41
CA VAL A 338 6.15 -11.14 14.95
C VAL A 338 6.77 -12.54 14.85
N GLY A 339 6.82 -13.27 15.97
CA GLY A 339 7.09 -14.70 16.01
C GLY A 339 8.55 -15.13 16.18
N ALA A 340 9.47 -14.23 16.54
CA ALA A 340 10.80 -14.64 16.98
C ALA A 340 10.72 -15.08 18.45
N SER A 341 10.94 -16.37 18.74
CA SER A 341 11.40 -16.71 20.09
C SER A 341 12.85 -16.26 20.20
N GLU A 342 13.13 -15.21 20.99
CA GLU A 342 14.49 -14.72 21.23
C GLU A 342 15.43 -15.84 21.72
N GLN A 343 14.85 -16.84 22.39
CA GLN A 343 15.55 -18.03 22.89
C GLN A 343 16.04 -19.01 21.81
N ARG A 344 15.59 -18.92 20.53
CA ARG A 344 15.97 -19.88 19.46
C ARG A 344 16.61 -19.29 18.21
N GLN A 345 16.89 -17.99 18.16
CA GLN A 345 17.43 -17.32 16.95
C GLN A 345 16.60 -17.61 15.68
N GLU A 346 15.28 -17.76 15.79
CA GLU A 346 14.41 -17.95 14.63
C GLU A 346 14.18 -16.61 13.91
N ALA A 347 14.36 -16.61 12.58
CA ALA A 347 14.09 -15.43 11.75
C ALA A 347 12.61 -15.03 11.84
N ALA A 348 12.35 -13.72 11.97
CA ALA A 348 11.02 -13.17 12.18
C ALA A 348 10.03 -13.60 11.09
N ALA A 349 8.80 -13.98 11.45
CA ALA A 349 7.80 -14.38 10.46
C ALA A 349 7.31 -13.16 9.65
N LEU A 350 7.27 -12.00 10.29
CA LEU A 350 6.94 -10.71 9.71
C LEU A 350 8.06 -9.71 9.97
N VAL A 351 8.29 -8.85 8.98
CA VAL A 351 9.24 -7.74 9.08
C VAL A 351 8.49 -6.46 8.77
N ARG A 352 8.60 -5.52 9.69
CA ARG A 352 8.01 -4.19 9.59
C ARG A 352 8.58 -3.41 8.39
N PRO A 353 7.79 -2.53 7.75
CA PRO A 353 8.28 -1.66 6.68
C PRO A 353 9.39 -0.73 7.18
N ARG A 354 10.49 -0.61 6.43
CA ARG A 354 11.63 0.22 6.85
C ARG A 354 11.28 1.71 6.94
N VAL A 355 10.26 2.18 6.22
CA VAL A 355 9.77 3.56 6.38
C VAL A 355 9.10 3.78 7.74
N LEU A 356 8.49 2.75 8.33
CA LEU A 356 7.94 2.84 9.68
C LEU A 356 9.03 2.65 10.74
N ASP A 357 10.04 1.81 10.50
CA ASP A 357 11.25 1.76 11.34
C ASP A 357 11.95 3.12 11.37
N TRP A 358 12.02 3.79 10.22
CA TRP A 358 12.54 5.16 10.10
C TRP A 358 11.76 6.16 10.94
N VAL A 359 10.43 6.18 10.84
CA VAL A 359 9.58 7.06 11.67
C VAL A 359 9.71 6.74 13.16
N ALA A 360 9.79 5.45 13.52
CA ALA A 360 10.04 5.03 14.90
C ALA A 360 11.39 5.51 15.41
N ARG A 361 12.45 5.43 14.60
CA ARG A 361 13.77 5.96 14.94
C ARG A 361 13.73 7.46 15.18
N LEU A 362 13.04 8.23 14.34
CA LEU A 362 12.89 9.67 14.53
C LEU A 362 12.22 10.02 15.86
N ALA A 363 11.21 9.25 16.29
CA ALA A 363 10.55 9.44 17.57
C ALA A 363 11.47 9.04 18.75
N ASN A 364 12.10 7.87 18.68
CA ASN A 364 13.04 7.37 19.69
C ASN A 364 14.28 8.27 19.90
N GLU A 365 14.63 9.10 18.90
CA GLU A 365 15.71 10.09 18.95
C GLU A 365 15.21 11.53 19.19
N GLU A 366 13.94 11.68 19.60
CA GLU A 366 13.29 12.95 19.95
C GLU A 366 13.31 13.98 18.79
N ARG A 367 13.30 13.50 17.55
CA ARG A 367 13.22 14.33 16.33
C ARG A 367 11.79 14.52 15.84
N LEU A 368 10.87 13.69 16.32
CA LEU A 368 9.44 13.79 16.13
C LEU A 368 8.76 13.70 17.49
N GLU A 369 7.69 14.48 17.68
CA GLU A 369 6.87 14.43 18.89
C GLU A 369 6.11 13.10 18.98
N ASP A 370 6.13 12.47 20.16
CA ASP A 370 5.51 11.15 20.41
C ASP A 370 4.01 11.13 20.08
N ASP A 371 3.29 12.18 20.48
CA ASP A 371 1.84 12.30 20.29
C ASP A 371 1.44 12.89 18.93
N ARG A 372 2.43 13.06 18.04
CA ARG A 372 2.15 13.56 16.70
C ARG A 372 1.21 12.60 15.97
N PRO A 373 0.13 13.13 15.35
CA PRO A 373 -0.62 12.39 14.36
C PRO A 373 0.24 11.81 13.23
N LEU A 374 0.05 10.52 12.97
CA LEU A 374 0.59 9.86 11.81
C LEU A 374 -0.52 9.08 11.11
N ARG A 375 -0.71 9.32 9.82
CA ARG A 375 -1.54 8.46 8.99
C ARG A 375 -0.67 7.56 8.13
N VAL A 376 -0.76 6.25 8.33
CA VAL A 376 -0.14 5.26 7.44
C VAL A 376 -1.14 4.95 6.32
N ARG A 377 -0.88 5.46 5.11
CA ARG A 377 -1.70 5.14 3.92
C ARG A 377 -1.22 3.84 3.28
N LEU A 378 -2.16 3.00 2.87
CA LEU A 378 -1.93 1.69 2.28
C LEU A 378 -2.40 1.67 0.83
N PHE A 379 -1.54 1.23 -0.07
CA PHE A 379 -1.78 1.16 -1.51
C PHE A 379 -1.47 -0.23 -2.03
N GLY A 380 -2.35 -0.80 -2.86
CA GLY A 380 -2.11 -2.10 -3.46
C GLY A 380 -2.88 -2.28 -4.77
N ALA A 381 -2.44 -3.27 -5.54
CA ALA A 381 -3.18 -3.75 -6.70
C ALA A 381 -3.35 -5.26 -6.57
N VAL A 382 -4.59 -5.74 -6.66
CA VAL A 382 -4.90 -7.16 -6.72
C VAL A 382 -5.00 -7.54 -8.18
N TYR A 383 -4.09 -8.40 -8.62
CA TYR A 383 -4.06 -8.86 -9.99
C TYR A 383 -4.86 -10.15 -10.14
N GLY A 384 -5.65 -10.23 -11.21
CA GLY A 384 -6.49 -11.37 -11.51
C GLY A 384 -5.75 -12.55 -12.12
N THR A 385 -6.47 -13.29 -12.96
CA THR A 385 -5.98 -14.54 -13.57
C THR A 385 -4.59 -14.35 -14.21
N GLN A 386 -3.62 -15.15 -13.76
CA GLN A 386 -2.22 -15.12 -14.21
C GLN A 386 -1.53 -13.74 -14.07
N GLN A 387 -2.01 -12.91 -13.16
CA GLN A 387 -1.55 -11.53 -12.98
C GLN A 387 -1.64 -10.67 -14.26
N SER A 388 -2.56 -11.00 -15.18
CA SER A 388 -2.64 -10.40 -16.51
C SER A 388 -3.52 -9.16 -16.60
N VAL A 389 -4.30 -8.90 -15.57
CA VAL A 389 -5.22 -7.77 -15.41
C VAL A 389 -5.21 -7.31 -13.95
N ILE A 390 -5.60 -6.07 -13.69
CA ILE A 390 -5.87 -5.56 -12.34
C ILE A 390 -7.36 -5.81 -12.07
N ASP A 391 -7.67 -6.58 -11.03
CA ASP A 391 -9.04 -6.89 -10.61
C ASP A 391 -9.54 -5.84 -9.61
N GLU A 392 -8.67 -5.39 -8.71
CA GLU A 392 -9.02 -4.47 -7.63
C GLU A 392 -7.83 -3.59 -7.23
N ILE A 393 -8.10 -2.38 -6.72
CA ILE A 393 -7.12 -1.48 -6.12
C ILE A 393 -7.45 -1.31 -4.65
N VAL A 394 -6.43 -1.43 -3.80
CA VAL A 394 -6.54 -1.16 -2.37
C VAL A 394 -6.07 0.27 -2.10
N ASP A 395 -6.91 1.05 -1.44
CA ASP A 395 -6.61 2.36 -0.84
C ASP A 395 -7.31 2.42 0.52
N ASP A 396 -6.53 2.36 1.59
CA ASP A 396 -7.02 2.46 2.96
C ASP A 396 -5.94 3.19 3.79
N SER A 397 -6.23 3.51 5.04
CA SER A 397 -5.25 4.15 5.91
C SER A 397 -5.47 3.75 7.36
N VAL A 398 -4.45 3.92 8.20
CA VAL A 398 -4.59 3.83 9.65
C VAL A 398 -3.98 5.07 10.26
N ALA A 399 -4.76 5.78 11.07
CA ALA A 399 -4.30 6.95 11.80
C ALA A 399 -4.00 6.56 13.25
N MET A 400 -2.82 6.94 13.75
CA MET A 400 -2.35 6.66 15.11
C MET A 400 -1.37 7.74 15.55
N ALA A 401 -1.07 7.83 16.84
CA ALA A 401 0.05 8.62 17.33
C ALA A 401 1.37 7.90 17.03
N VAL A 402 2.46 8.67 16.82
CA VAL A 402 3.79 8.13 16.55
C VAL A 402 4.29 7.22 17.70
N VAL A 403 3.88 7.47 18.95
CA VAL A 403 4.24 6.64 20.11
C VAL A 403 3.86 5.16 19.95
N VAL A 404 2.82 4.85 19.18
CA VAL A 404 2.41 3.46 18.89
C VAL A 404 3.51 2.69 18.14
N LEU A 405 4.43 3.40 17.50
CA LEU A 405 5.55 2.87 16.72
C LEU A 405 6.86 2.75 17.52
N HIS A 406 6.90 3.19 18.78
CA HIS A 406 8.10 3.14 19.62
C HIS A 406 8.63 1.71 19.78
N GLU A 407 9.96 1.59 19.73
CA GLU A 407 10.65 0.31 19.90
C GLU A 407 11.20 0.13 21.32
N ARG A 408 11.44 1.23 22.03
CA ARG A 408 11.96 1.23 23.41
C ARG A 408 10.85 1.22 24.46
N ASP A 409 9.68 1.73 24.10
CA ASP A 409 8.47 1.77 24.92
C ASP A 409 7.33 1.17 24.09
N SER A 410 7.30 -0.16 24.02
CA SER A 410 6.43 -0.91 23.11
C SER A 410 5.03 -1.17 23.67
N GLU A 411 4.74 -0.79 24.92
CA GLU A 411 3.53 -1.24 25.62
C GLU A 411 2.24 -0.75 24.95
N LEU A 412 2.21 0.50 24.46
CA LEU A 412 1.08 1.03 23.69
C LEU A 412 0.96 0.37 22.32
N GLY A 413 2.07 0.07 21.65
CA GLY A 413 2.10 -0.68 20.40
C GLY A 413 1.57 -2.11 20.55
N GLU A 414 2.01 -2.81 21.59
CA GLU A 414 1.53 -4.15 21.97
C GLU A 414 0.05 -4.13 22.36
N THR A 415 -0.39 -3.10 23.07
CA THR A 415 -1.79 -2.87 23.41
C THR A 415 -2.66 -2.70 22.17
N ALA A 416 -2.20 -1.89 21.21
CA ALA A 416 -2.90 -1.69 19.94
C ALA A 416 -3.01 -3.00 19.15
N VAL A 417 -1.96 -3.82 19.11
CA VAL A 417 -2.00 -5.14 18.48
C VAL A 417 -2.90 -6.12 19.23
N GLY A 418 -2.86 -6.12 20.56
CA GLY A 418 -3.74 -6.92 21.41
C GLY A 418 -5.21 -6.56 21.23
N ALA A 419 -5.52 -5.28 21.03
CA ALA A 419 -6.87 -4.80 20.74
C ALA A 419 -7.40 -5.30 19.39
N VAL A 420 -6.55 -5.43 18.37
CA VAL A 420 -6.92 -6.08 17.10
C VAL A 420 -7.28 -7.56 17.33
N ALA A 421 -6.46 -8.28 18.12
CA ALA A 421 -6.73 -9.68 18.44
C ALA A 421 -8.04 -9.85 19.22
N ASP A 422 -8.31 -8.97 20.18
CA ASP A 422 -9.58 -8.93 20.92
C ASP A 422 -10.78 -8.74 19.96
N ALA A 423 -10.65 -7.86 18.95
CA ALA A 423 -11.66 -7.64 17.92
C ALA A 423 -11.88 -8.87 17.02
N GLU A 424 -10.80 -9.49 16.53
CA GLU A 424 -10.88 -10.69 15.69
C GLU A 424 -11.58 -11.85 16.42
N GLU A 425 -11.27 -12.03 17.71
CA GLU A 425 -11.88 -13.08 18.52
C GLU A 425 -13.37 -12.80 18.81
N ALA A 426 -13.74 -11.56 19.13
CA ALA A 426 -15.14 -11.19 19.35
C ALA A 426 -15.98 -11.41 18.07
N VAL A 427 -15.47 -11.04 16.90
CA VAL A 427 -16.14 -11.27 15.61
C VAL A 427 -16.19 -12.76 15.26
N ARG A 428 -15.17 -13.55 15.62
CA ARG A 428 -15.20 -15.01 15.48
C ARG A 428 -16.36 -15.62 16.28
N VAL A 429 -16.54 -15.18 17.53
CA VAL A 429 -17.65 -15.61 18.40
C VAL A 429 -19.01 -15.23 17.81
N LEU A 430 -19.14 -14.04 17.21
CA LEU A 430 -20.36 -13.64 16.50
C LEU A 430 -20.66 -14.53 15.28
N GLY A 431 -19.64 -14.86 14.49
CA GLY A 431 -19.78 -15.79 13.37
C GLY A 431 -20.22 -17.19 13.82
N ASP A 432 -19.66 -17.68 14.93
CA ASP A 432 -20.05 -18.96 15.51
C ASP A 432 -21.51 -18.96 16.01
N LEU A 433 -22.02 -17.82 16.51
CA LEU A 433 -23.45 -17.67 16.83
C LEU A 433 -24.31 -17.81 15.57
N ALA A 434 -23.99 -17.08 14.50
CA ALA A 434 -24.75 -17.17 13.24
C ALA A 434 -24.75 -18.59 12.66
N GLN A 435 -23.61 -19.28 12.70
CA GLN A 435 -23.51 -20.68 12.32
C GLN A 435 -24.44 -21.57 13.16
N ARG A 436 -24.48 -21.39 14.49
CA ARG A 436 -25.35 -22.18 15.38
C ARG A 436 -26.83 -21.89 15.16
N LEU A 437 -27.21 -20.63 14.91
CA LEU A 437 -28.58 -20.26 14.58
C LEU A 437 -29.03 -20.92 13.27
N ALA A 438 -28.16 -20.90 12.24
CA ALA A 438 -28.41 -21.60 10.99
C ALA A 438 -28.53 -23.13 11.19
N GLN A 439 -27.68 -23.73 12.01
CA GLN A 439 -27.78 -25.15 12.38
C GLN A 439 -29.10 -25.46 13.09
N ALA A 440 -29.53 -24.63 14.04
CA ALA A 440 -30.81 -24.80 14.73
C ALA A 440 -32.00 -24.74 13.74
N ALA A 441 -31.93 -23.83 12.77
CA ALA A 441 -32.91 -23.68 11.69
C ALA A 441 -32.81 -24.77 10.60
N GLY A 442 -31.70 -25.51 10.52
CA GLY A 442 -31.46 -26.49 9.46
C GLY A 442 -31.05 -25.93 8.13
N ALA A 443 -30.50 -24.71 8.15
CA ALA A 443 -30.03 -24.02 6.97
C ALA A 443 -28.55 -24.32 6.70
N GLU A 444 -28.11 -23.91 5.52
CA GLU A 444 -26.69 -23.78 5.17
C GLU A 444 -26.01 -22.79 6.15
N THR A 445 -24.77 -23.07 6.55
CA THR A 445 -24.13 -22.39 7.69
C THR A 445 -23.00 -21.43 7.33
N GLU A 446 -22.30 -21.66 6.22
CA GLU A 446 -21.13 -20.85 5.84
C GLU A 446 -21.55 -19.44 5.41
N GLY A 447 -22.65 -19.30 4.66
CA GLY A 447 -23.17 -18.00 4.24
C GLY A 447 -23.52 -17.09 5.43
N PRO A 448 -24.40 -17.52 6.36
CA PRO A 448 -24.73 -16.74 7.56
C PRO A 448 -23.52 -16.43 8.44
N ARG A 449 -22.58 -17.39 8.57
CA ARG A 449 -21.35 -17.19 9.33
C ARG A 449 -20.48 -16.09 8.74
N ALA A 450 -20.26 -16.11 7.42
CA ALA A 450 -19.49 -15.10 6.72
C ALA A 450 -20.15 -13.72 6.85
N ALA A 451 -21.45 -13.63 6.57
CA ALA A 451 -22.21 -12.38 6.68
C ALA A 451 -22.15 -11.76 8.08
N ALA A 452 -22.24 -12.58 9.14
CA ALA A 452 -22.13 -12.11 10.51
C ALA A 452 -20.71 -11.61 10.84
N ARG A 453 -19.67 -12.21 10.27
CA ARG A 453 -18.29 -11.72 10.44
C ARG A 453 -18.07 -10.39 9.73
N ASP A 454 -18.58 -10.25 8.50
CA ASP A 454 -18.50 -8.99 7.75
C ASP A 454 -19.22 -7.86 8.49
N LEU A 455 -20.43 -8.14 8.99
CA LEU A 455 -21.19 -7.22 9.81
C LEU A 455 -20.46 -6.85 11.12
N GLY A 456 -19.83 -7.83 11.77
CA GLY A 456 -19.04 -7.61 12.98
C GLY A 456 -17.84 -6.69 12.75
N PHE A 457 -17.04 -6.95 11.71
CA PHE A 457 -15.90 -6.09 11.39
C PHE A 457 -16.34 -4.69 10.93
N ALA A 458 -17.41 -4.59 10.13
CA ALA A 458 -17.96 -3.30 9.72
C ALA A 458 -18.42 -2.46 10.93
N ALA A 459 -19.05 -3.08 11.93
CA ALA A 459 -19.50 -2.39 13.13
C ALA A 459 -18.36 -1.97 14.06
N LEU A 460 -17.22 -2.68 14.04
CA LEU A 460 -16.04 -2.35 14.84
C LEU A 460 -15.08 -1.38 14.14
N ASP A 461 -15.20 -1.15 12.83
CA ASP A 461 -14.24 -0.39 12.03
C ASP A 461 -14.02 1.05 12.54
N VAL A 462 -15.07 1.88 12.53
CA VAL A 462 -14.99 3.26 13.04
C VAL A 462 -14.62 3.29 14.53
N PRO A 463 -15.27 2.51 15.41
CA PRO A 463 -14.90 2.47 16.83
C PRO A 463 -13.44 2.14 17.11
N PHE A 464 -12.85 1.19 16.38
CA PHE A 464 -11.45 0.81 16.54
C PHE A 464 -10.53 1.95 16.09
N ARG A 465 -10.81 2.54 14.94
CA ARG A 465 -10.02 3.65 14.38
C ARG A 465 -10.03 4.86 15.32
N ASP A 466 -11.19 5.21 15.88
CA ASP A 466 -11.31 6.29 16.87
C ASP A 466 -10.48 5.99 18.13
N TRP A 467 -10.56 4.76 18.63
CA TRP A 467 -9.82 4.33 19.82
C TRP A 467 -8.30 4.38 19.57
N LEU A 468 -7.85 3.84 18.44
CA LEU A 468 -6.43 3.82 18.06
C LEU A 468 -5.88 5.24 17.87
N TRP A 469 -6.64 6.11 17.22
CA TRP A 469 -6.30 7.53 17.07
C TRP A 469 -6.23 8.26 18.41
N GLY A 470 -6.97 7.80 19.41
CA GLY A 470 -7.03 8.40 20.75
C GLY A 470 -5.88 8.03 21.68
N LEU A 471 -5.01 7.08 21.31
CA LEU A 471 -3.86 6.69 22.13
C LEU A 471 -2.80 7.80 22.19
N ARG A 472 -2.27 8.06 23.37
CA ARG A 472 -1.25 9.07 23.68
C ARG A 472 -0.16 8.48 24.56
N SER A 473 1.00 9.15 24.56
CA SER A 473 2.23 8.77 25.27
C SER A 473 2.07 8.65 26.78
N ASN A 474 1.10 9.36 27.36
CA ASN A 474 0.83 9.37 28.79
C ASN A 474 -0.33 8.43 29.22
N ASP A 475 -0.89 7.67 28.27
CA ASP A 475 -1.98 6.76 28.57
C ASP A 475 -1.46 5.48 29.24
N GLU A 476 -2.23 4.97 30.22
CA GLU A 476 -1.96 3.68 30.83
C GLU A 476 -2.43 2.55 29.88
N PRO A 477 -1.53 1.66 29.40
CA PRO A 477 -1.86 0.68 28.36
C PRO A 477 -3.01 -0.27 28.74
N ASP A 478 -3.02 -0.77 29.97
CA ASP A 478 -4.04 -1.71 30.47
C ASP A 478 -5.43 -1.07 30.55
N ASP A 479 -5.51 0.21 30.93
CA ASP A 479 -6.76 0.96 30.98
C ASP A 479 -7.34 1.14 29.56
N LYS A 480 -6.49 1.50 28.58
CA LYS A 480 -6.91 1.63 27.18
C LYS A 480 -7.37 0.32 26.57
N ARG A 481 -6.67 -0.77 26.85
CA ARG A 481 -7.10 -2.10 26.39
C ARG A 481 -8.45 -2.49 27.00
N THR A 482 -8.64 -2.19 28.28
CA THR A 482 -9.90 -2.43 28.99
C THR A 482 -11.04 -1.59 28.41
N GLU A 483 -10.80 -0.31 28.13
CA GLU A 483 -11.75 0.58 27.44
C GLU A 483 -12.21 -0.02 26.10
N TRP A 484 -11.25 -0.45 25.28
CA TRP A 484 -11.55 -1.09 23.99
C TRP A 484 -12.39 -2.35 24.15
N ARG A 485 -11.99 -3.26 25.05
CA ARG A 485 -12.73 -4.52 25.30
C ARG A 485 -14.18 -4.27 25.68
N HIS A 486 -14.45 -3.30 26.57
CA HIS A 486 -15.81 -2.92 26.93
C HIS A 486 -16.60 -2.37 25.74
N ARG A 487 -15.97 -1.56 24.89
CA ARG A 487 -16.60 -1.00 23.69
C ARG A 487 -16.92 -2.09 22.67
N ALA A 488 -15.96 -2.96 22.36
CA ALA A 488 -16.13 -4.08 21.44
C ALA A 488 -17.17 -5.08 21.94
N HIS A 489 -17.17 -5.40 23.24
CA HIS A 489 -18.13 -6.28 23.88
C HIS A 489 -19.56 -5.80 23.65
N ARG A 490 -19.83 -4.53 23.95
CA ARG A 490 -21.15 -3.91 23.79
C ARG A 490 -21.63 -4.02 22.34
N ILE A 491 -20.79 -3.62 21.39
CA ILE A 491 -21.13 -3.63 19.96
C ILE A 491 -21.46 -5.04 19.47
N ILE A 492 -20.60 -6.02 19.80
CA ILE A 492 -20.77 -7.40 19.35
C ILE A 492 -21.94 -8.09 20.04
N ARG A 493 -22.17 -7.80 21.33
CA ARG A 493 -23.35 -8.30 22.05
C ARG A 493 -24.64 -7.80 21.42
N ASP A 494 -24.73 -6.50 21.13
CA ASP A 494 -25.93 -5.90 20.53
C ASP A 494 -26.16 -6.43 19.09
N LEU A 495 -25.10 -6.82 18.38
CA LEU A 495 -25.21 -7.56 17.11
C LEU A 495 -25.73 -8.99 17.31
N GLY A 496 -25.22 -9.70 18.32
CA GLY A 496 -25.70 -11.03 18.67
C GLY A 496 -27.18 -11.04 19.05
N ASP A 497 -27.62 -10.07 19.85
CA ASP A 497 -29.02 -9.89 20.23
C ASP A 497 -29.92 -9.73 19.00
N ARG A 498 -29.48 -8.96 17.98
CA ARG A 498 -30.20 -8.83 16.70
C ARG A 498 -30.26 -10.15 15.93
N LEU A 499 -29.14 -10.86 15.79
CA LEU A 499 -29.13 -12.15 15.09
C LEU A 499 -30.07 -13.17 15.73
N VAL A 500 -30.14 -13.19 17.07
CA VAL A 500 -31.06 -14.07 17.82
C VAL A 500 -32.52 -13.64 17.62
N ALA A 501 -32.81 -12.33 17.63
CA ALA A 501 -34.15 -11.81 17.40
C ALA A 501 -34.66 -12.06 15.97
N GLU A 502 -33.77 -12.05 14.99
CA GLU A 502 -34.06 -12.34 13.58
C GLU A 502 -34.08 -13.85 13.28
N ALA A 503 -33.72 -14.70 14.24
CA ALA A 503 -33.76 -16.14 14.08
C ALA A 503 -35.22 -16.62 13.95
N GLY A 504 -35.55 -17.26 12.82
CA GLY A 504 -36.91 -17.74 12.56
C GLY A 504 -37.37 -18.85 13.53
N ASP A 505 -38.68 -19.10 13.58
CA ASP A 505 -39.34 -20.06 14.50
C ASP A 505 -38.70 -21.46 14.52
N ALA A 506 -38.14 -21.90 13.38
CA ALA A 506 -37.43 -23.17 13.28
C ALA A 506 -36.18 -23.23 14.18
N ALA A 507 -35.44 -22.12 14.31
CA ALA A 507 -34.28 -22.04 15.21
C ALA A 507 -34.69 -22.04 16.69
N TRP A 508 -35.84 -21.43 17.01
CA TRP A 508 -36.39 -21.41 18.36
C TRP A 508 -36.94 -22.77 18.79
N THR A 509 -37.60 -23.49 17.88
CA THR A 509 -38.00 -24.89 18.07
C THR A 509 -36.77 -25.77 18.28
N GLY A 510 -35.72 -25.53 17.48
CA GLY A 510 -34.45 -26.24 17.55
C GLY A 510 -34.50 -27.64 16.96
N ARG A 511 -33.37 -28.34 17.01
CA ARG A 511 -33.22 -29.71 16.51
C ARG A 511 -32.11 -30.49 17.19
N LEU A 512 -32.14 -31.81 17.03
CA LEU A 512 -31.02 -32.68 17.39
C LEU A 512 -29.86 -32.48 16.41
N ILE A 513 -28.68 -32.23 16.96
CA ILE A 513 -27.41 -32.19 16.22
C ILE A 513 -26.54 -33.34 16.73
N GLU A 514 -26.06 -34.17 15.81
CA GLU A 514 -25.08 -35.22 16.09
C GLU A 514 -23.67 -34.65 16.05
N THR A 515 -22.88 -34.95 17.08
CA THR A 515 -21.45 -34.63 17.11
C THR A 515 -20.64 -35.85 17.52
N LYS A 516 -19.31 -35.76 17.39
CA LYS A 516 -18.38 -36.80 17.84
C LYS A 516 -18.54 -37.17 19.32
N ASN A 517 -19.11 -36.26 20.13
CA ASN A 517 -19.28 -36.43 21.58
C ASN A 517 -20.73 -36.75 21.98
N GLY A 518 -21.60 -37.06 21.00
CA GLY A 518 -23.01 -37.40 21.21
C GLY A 518 -23.98 -36.43 20.55
N THR A 519 -25.28 -36.71 20.74
CA THR A 519 -26.38 -35.93 20.18
C THR A 519 -26.92 -34.96 21.23
N PHE A 520 -27.11 -33.69 20.87
CA PHE A 520 -27.72 -32.70 21.75
C PHE A 520 -28.77 -31.86 21.03
N TRP A 521 -29.72 -31.31 21.79
CA TRP A 521 -30.76 -30.41 21.27
C TRP A 521 -30.20 -28.98 21.18
N LEU A 522 -30.15 -28.41 19.97
CA LEU A 522 -29.68 -27.06 19.70
C LEU A 522 -30.87 -26.14 19.41
N THR A 523 -31.01 -25.06 20.18
CA THR A 523 -32.02 -24.00 20.01
C THR A 523 -31.35 -22.63 19.91
N ALA A 524 -32.09 -21.63 19.44
CA ALA A 524 -31.65 -20.23 19.44
C ALA A 524 -31.25 -19.75 20.85
N GLY A 525 -32.04 -20.03 21.88
CA GLY A 525 -31.70 -19.68 23.27
C GLY A 525 -30.43 -20.38 23.78
N GLY A 526 -30.22 -21.65 23.42
CA GLY A 526 -28.99 -22.36 23.76
C GLY A 526 -27.75 -21.84 23.01
N ALA A 527 -27.94 -21.36 21.78
CA ALA A 527 -26.89 -20.70 21.01
C ALA A 527 -26.52 -19.33 21.62
N ASP A 528 -27.51 -18.53 22.01
CA ASP A 528 -27.32 -17.22 22.65
C ASP A 528 -26.56 -17.33 23.98
N LEU A 529 -26.95 -18.25 24.86
CA LEU A 529 -26.24 -18.46 26.14
C LEU A 529 -24.76 -18.79 25.94
N ARG A 530 -24.45 -19.63 24.96
CA ARG A 530 -23.06 -19.97 24.62
C ARG A 530 -22.32 -18.79 24.01
N PHE A 531 -22.98 -18.01 23.16
CA PHE A 531 -22.43 -16.79 22.59
C PHE A 531 -22.04 -15.79 23.68
N ARG A 532 -22.95 -15.50 24.62
CA ARG A 532 -22.69 -14.58 25.73
C ARG A 532 -21.50 -15.03 26.59
N ALA A 533 -21.45 -16.32 26.92
CA ALA A 533 -20.34 -16.90 27.69
C ALA A 533 -19.01 -16.78 26.93
N ALA A 534 -18.98 -17.18 25.65
CA ALA A 534 -17.79 -17.11 24.82
C ALA A 534 -17.33 -15.67 24.57
N LEU A 535 -18.25 -14.71 24.43
CA LEU A 535 -17.92 -13.30 24.24
C LEU A 535 -17.31 -12.69 25.51
N ASN A 536 -17.84 -13.06 26.69
CA ASN A 536 -17.27 -12.64 27.97
C ASN A 536 -15.87 -13.21 28.17
N GLU A 537 -15.64 -14.46 27.79
CA GLU A 537 -14.32 -15.11 27.85
C GLU A 537 -13.34 -14.45 26.88
N ALA A 538 -13.74 -14.28 25.62
CA ALA A 538 -12.95 -13.67 24.55
C ALA A 538 -12.43 -12.28 24.92
N LEU A 539 -13.26 -11.46 25.58
CA LEU A 539 -12.92 -10.10 25.96
C LEU A 539 -12.55 -9.94 27.44
N SER A 540 -12.33 -11.06 28.15
CA SER A 540 -11.92 -11.09 29.56
C SER A 540 -12.82 -10.26 30.49
N MET A 541 -14.14 -10.28 30.25
CA MET A 541 -15.14 -9.49 30.96
C MET A 541 -15.54 -10.09 32.31
N SER A 542 -14.65 -10.83 32.99
CA SER A 542 -14.99 -11.53 34.23
C SER A 542 -15.41 -10.55 35.33
N ALA A 543 -16.46 -10.94 36.06
CA ALA A 543 -17.29 -10.09 36.89
C ALA A 543 -16.52 -9.25 37.93
N THR A 544 -16.34 -7.97 37.64
CA THR A 544 -16.18 -6.92 38.64
C THR A 544 -17.45 -6.10 38.69
N ASP A 545 -18.44 -6.62 39.42
CA ASP A 545 -19.27 -5.77 40.27
C ASP A 545 -19.32 -6.40 41.67
N PRO A 546 -18.55 -5.88 42.65
CA PRO A 546 -18.65 -6.30 44.04
C PRO A 546 -19.98 -5.90 44.72
N ALA A 547 -20.91 -5.24 44.03
CA ALA A 547 -22.09 -4.64 44.64
C ALA A 547 -23.43 -5.35 44.39
N VAL A 548 -23.47 -6.67 44.26
CA VAL A 548 -24.72 -7.42 44.53
C VAL A 548 -24.40 -8.72 45.27
N ARG A 549 -24.09 -8.61 46.56
CA ARG A 549 -24.43 -9.65 47.53
C ARG A 549 -25.81 -9.30 48.08
N GLU A 550 -26.87 -9.91 47.54
CA GLU A 550 -28.12 -9.97 48.28
C GLU A 550 -27.94 -10.90 49.50
N PRO A 551 -28.43 -10.49 50.68
CA PRO A 551 -28.40 -11.31 51.88
C PRO A 551 -29.46 -12.42 51.82
N ALA A 552 -29.17 -13.46 52.60
CA ALA A 552 -29.88 -14.74 52.79
C ALA A 552 -31.41 -14.76 52.65
#